data_AF-A0A8W8MPN9-F1
#
_entry.id   AF-A0A8W8MPN9-F1
#
_cell.length_a   1.000
_cell.length_b   1.000
_cell.length_c   1.000
_cell.angle_alpha   90.00
_cell.angle_beta   90.00
_cell.angle_gamma   90.00
#
_symmetry.space_group_name_H-M   'P 1'
#
loop_
_entity.id
_entity.type
_entity.pdbx_description
1 polymer ?
#
loop_
_entity_poly.entity_id
_entity_poly.type
_entity_poly.pdbx_seq_one_letter_code
_entity_poly.pdbx_strand_id
1 'polypeptide(L)'
;ISRVEGVVYTITDVRDLHEWMVSHFDQFPLFERISGSELDNDPVVAKLYESTEEGQKVSRNKGDKHLAVYRRVEDPRLTDPTFSYQAS
;
A
#
# COMPACT_ATOMS: atom_id res chain seq x y z
N ILE A 1 4.48 0.24 14.52
CA ILE A 1 5.94 0.14 14.31
C ILE A 1 6.19 -0.92 13.26
N SER A 2 6.62 -0.57 12.05
CA SER A 2 6.65 -1.51 10.94
C SER A 2 7.98 -2.18 10.59
N ARG A 3 9.14 -1.97 11.23
CA ARG A 3 10.47 -2.46 10.74
C ARG A 3 10.79 -2.13 9.25
N VAL A 4 12.06 -2.10 8.88
CA VAL A 4 12.45 -2.01 7.46
C VAL A 4 12.07 -3.34 6.78
N GLU A 5 11.70 -3.30 5.51
CA GLU A 5 11.09 -4.39 4.72
C GLU A 5 9.67 -4.80 5.15
N GLY A 6 9.06 -4.11 6.13
CA GLY A 6 7.67 -4.36 6.51
C GLY A 6 6.70 -3.96 5.39
N VAL A 7 5.69 -4.79 5.13
CA VAL A 7 4.71 -4.54 4.06
C VAL A 7 3.39 -4.03 4.66
N VAL A 8 2.87 -2.95 4.08
CA VAL A 8 1.56 -2.37 4.39
C VAL A 8 0.61 -2.69 3.25
N TYR A 9 -0.50 -3.35 3.57
CA TYR A 9 -1.57 -3.67 2.63
C TYR A 9 -2.78 -2.80 2.94
N THR A 10 -3.28 -2.06 1.95
CA THR A 10 -4.52 -1.29 2.06
C THR A 10 -5.52 -1.77 1.02
N ILE A 11 -6.75 -1.97 1.42
CA ILE A 11 -7.85 -2.34 0.52
C ILE A 11 -9.12 -1.61 0.97
N THR A 12 -9.78 -0.95 0.03
CA THR A 12 -11.02 -0.22 0.29
C THR A 12 -11.92 -0.26 -0.95
N ASP A 13 -13.22 -0.22 -0.74
CA ASP A 13 -14.25 -0.04 -1.77
C ASP A 13 -14.58 1.44 -2.04
N VAL A 14 -13.91 2.37 -1.35
CA VAL A 14 -14.09 3.82 -1.54
C VAL A 14 -12.91 4.38 -2.31
N ARG A 15 -13.14 4.75 -3.58
CA ARG A 15 -12.12 5.29 -4.48
C ARG A 15 -11.40 6.52 -3.92
N ASP A 16 -12.14 7.50 -3.41
CA ASP A 16 -11.54 8.74 -2.90
C ASP A 16 -10.60 8.48 -1.71
N LEU A 17 -10.94 7.50 -0.86
CA LEU A 17 -10.08 7.07 0.24
C LEU A 17 -8.82 6.37 -0.28
N HIS A 18 -8.96 5.54 -1.31
CA HIS A 18 -7.80 4.93 -1.96
C HIS A 18 -6.85 5.97 -2.55
N GLU A 19 -7.38 6.92 -3.33
CA GLU A 19 -6.59 8.00 -3.93
C GLU A 19 -5.90 8.86 -2.86
N TRP A 20 -6.58 9.14 -1.75
CA TRP A 20 -5.99 9.82 -0.60
C TRP A 20 -4.86 9.01 0.04
N MET A 21 -5.04 7.70 0.27
CA MET A 21 -3.97 6.86 0.82
C MET A 21 -2.76 6.81 -0.12
N VAL A 22 -2.99 6.60 -1.42
CA VAL A 22 -1.92 6.51 -2.43
C VAL A 22 -1.12 7.80 -2.47
N SER A 23 -1.78 8.97 -2.50
CA SER A 23 -1.07 10.26 -2.55
C SER A 23 -0.14 10.47 -1.35
N HIS A 24 -0.57 10.09 -0.14
CA HIS A 24 0.24 10.24 1.06
C HIS A 24 1.39 9.23 1.12
N PHE A 25 1.18 7.99 0.67
CA PHE A 25 2.25 7.01 0.62
C PHE A 25 3.30 7.36 -0.45
N ASP A 26 2.88 7.72 -1.66
CA ASP A 26 3.77 8.06 -2.77
C ASP A 26 4.63 9.31 -2.48
N GLN A 27 4.12 10.23 -1.65
CA GLN A 27 4.87 11.41 -1.19
C GLN A 27 5.83 11.11 -0.03
N PHE A 28 5.65 10.00 0.70
CA PHE A 28 6.43 9.72 1.89
C PHE A 28 7.60 8.79 1.59
N PRO A 29 8.85 9.24 1.76
CA PRO A 29 10.04 8.53 1.26
C PRO A 29 10.45 7.30 2.07
N LEU A 30 9.71 6.98 3.14
CA LEU A 30 9.92 5.72 3.88
C LEU A 30 9.07 4.58 3.31
N PHE A 31 8.30 4.83 2.26
CA PHE A 31 7.49 3.81 1.60
C PHE A 31 7.75 3.79 0.10
N GLU A 32 7.79 2.59 -0.45
CA GLU A 32 7.87 2.33 -1.88
C GLU A 32 6.68 1.47 -2.28
N ARG A 33 6.04 1.80 -3.40
CA ARG A 33 4.87 1.07 -3.89
C ARG A 33 5.28 -0.28 -4.49
N ILE A 34 4.68 -1.35 -4.00
CA ILE A 34 4.81 -2.69 -4.60
C ILE A 34 3.78 -2.80 -5.73
N SER A 35 4.25 -3.20 -6.92
CA SER A 35 3.42 -3.32 -8.12
C SER A 35 3.94 -4.41 -9.08
N GLY A 36 3.17 -4.70 -10.13
CA GLY A 36 3.54 -5.65 -11.18
C GLY A 36 3.73 -7.07 -10.64
N SER A 37 4.74 -7.77 -11.17
CA SER A 37 4.96 -9.19 -10.88
C SER A 37 5.22 -9.49 -9.41
N GLU A 38 5.75 -8.55 -8.63
CA GLU A 38 5.93 -8.78 -7.19
C GLU A 38 4.58 -8.89 -6.48
N LEU A 39 3.65 -7.98 -6.79
CA LEU A 39 2.30 -7.98 -6.23
C LEU A 39 1.50 -9.21 -6.70
N ASP A 40 1.62 -9.57 -7.97
CA ASP A 40 0.89 -10.70 -8.57
C ASP A 40 1.27 -12.05 -7.94
N ASN A 41 2.52 -12.17 -7.47
CA ASN A 41 3.03 -13.39 -6.85
C ASN A 41 2.90 -13.38 -5.31
N ASP A 42 2.29 -12.35 -4.72
CA ASP A 42 2.13 -12.24 -3.27
C ASP A 42 0.94 -13.08 -2.77
N PRO A 43 1.17 -14.13 -1.96
CA PRO A 43 0.11 -15.00 -1.46
C PRO A 43 -0.84 -14.32 -0.45
N VAL A 44 -0.48 -13.15 0.08
CA VAL A 44 -1.34 -12.34 0.97
C VAL A 44 -2.39 -11.60 0.16
N VAL A 45 -2.05 -11.11 -1.04
CA VAL A 45 -2.94 -10.30 -1.88
C VAL A 45 -4.24 -11.04 -2.18
N ALA A 46 -4.16 -12.30 -2.61
CA ALA A 46 -5.34 -13.12 -2.89
C ALA A 46 -6.27 -13.22 -1.66
N LYS A 47 -5.70 -13.34 -0.46
CA LYS A 47 -6.47 -13.46 0.79
C LYS A 47 -7.19 -12.18 1.16
N LEU A 48 -6.64 -11.00 0.86
CA LEU A 48 -7.27 -9.71 1.20
C LEU A 48 -8.65 -9.54 0.58
N TYR A 49 -8.88 -10.12 -0.60
CA TYR A 49 -10.16 -10.02 -1.30
C TYR A 49 -11.27 -10.88 -0.68
N GLU A 50 -10.91 -11.95 0.05
CA GLU A 50 -11.82 -13.02 0.45
C GLU A 50 -11.95 -13.18 1.97
N SER A 51 -11.00 -12.64 2.74
CA SER A 51 -10.87 -12.96 4.17
C SER A 51 -11.78 -12.13 5.10
N THR A 52 -12.49 -11.12 4.59
CA THR A 52 -13.35 -10.25 5.41
C THR A 52 -14.79 -10.27 4.92
N GLU A 53 -15.75 -10.15 5.85
CA GLU A 53 -17.18 -10.08 5.52
C GLU A 53 -17.51 -8.93 4.55
N GLU A 54 -16.90 -7.75 4.76
CA GLU A 54 -17.06 -6.61 3.85
C GLU A 54 -16.44 -6.90 2.47
N GLY A 55 -15.28 -7.57 2.42
CA GLY A 55 -14.68 -8.02 1.18
C GLY A 55 -15.60 -8.96 0.40
N GLN A 56 -16.19 -9.95 1.07
CA GLN A 56 -17.13 -10.88 0.42
C GLN A 56 -18.41 -10.19 -0.07
N LYS A 57 -18.94 -9.24 0.71
CA LYS A 57 -20.13 -8.44 0.36
C LYS A 57 -19.89 -7.57 -0.87
N VAL A 58 -18.75 -6.89 -0.95
CA VAL A 58 -18.37 -6.07 -2.12
C VAL A 58 -18.24 -6.94 -3.38
N SER A 59 -17.60 -8.11 -3.28
CA SER A 59 -17.51 -9.07 -4.40
C SER A 59 -18.89 -9.53 -4.89
N ARG A 60 -19.83 -9.79 -3.97
CA ARG A 60 -21.22 -10.17 -4.32
C ARG A 60 -21.99 -9.04 -5.01
N ASN A 61 -21.68 -7.80 -4.66
CA ASN A 61 -22.34 -6.61 -5.20
C ASN A 61 -21.65 -6.05 -6.46
N LYS A 62 -20.60 -6.72 -6.96
CA LYS A 62 -19.75 -6.22 -8.06
C LYS A 62 -19.17 -4.83 -7.79
N GLY A 63 -18.96 -4.48 -6.51
CA GLY A 63 -18.29 -3.24 -6.17
C GLY A 63 -16.80 -3.34 -6.45
N ASP A 64 -16.20 -2.24 -6.88
CA ASP A 64 -14.77 -2.16 -7.08
C ASP A 64 -14.04 -2.24 -5.73
N LYS A 65 -12.86 -2.86 -5.73
CA LYS A 65 -11.93 -2.85 -4.60
C LYS A 65 -10.61 -2.28 -5.06
N HIS A 66 -10.12 -1.32 -4.31
CA HIS A 66 -8.91 -0.59 -4.62
C HIS A 66 -7.80 -1.00 -3.65
N LEU A 67 -6.91 -1.87 -4.13
CA LEU A 67 -5.73 -2.34 -3.40
C LEU A 67 -4.54 -1.42 -3.64
N ALA A 68 -3.80 -1.09 -2.59
CA ALA A 68 -2.43 -0.59 -2.69
C ALA A 68 -1.54 -1.27 -1.65
N VAL A 69 -0.32 -1.61 -2.05
CA VAL A 69 0.64 -2.29 -1.19
C VAL A 69 1.95 -1.52 -1.22
N TYR A 70 2.54 -1.32 -0.04
CA TYR A 70 3.77 -0.55 0.13
C TYR A 70 4.77 -1.30 0.99
N ARG A 71 6.03 -1.25 0.60
CA ARG A 71 7.15 -1.70 1.43
C ARG A 71 7.71 -0.53 2.20
N ARG A 72 7.95 -0.69 3.50
CA ARG A 72 8.76 0.26 4.26
C ARG A 72 10.23 0.08 3.92
N VAL A 73 10.86 1.14 3.44
CA VAL A 73 12.29 1.18 3.14
C VAL A 73 13.07 1.81 4.29
N GLU A 74 14.40 1.72 4.22
CA GLU A 74 15.28 2.41 5.16
C GLU A 74 15.15 3.93 5.00
N ASP A 75 15.36 4.68 6.09
CA ASP A 75 15.33 6.13 6.04
C ASP A 75 16.48 6.65 5.18
N PRO A 76 16.20 7.36 4.06
CA PRO A 76 17.24 7.85 3.15
C PRO A 76 18.27 8.74 3.84
N ARG A 77 17.93 9.40 4.95
CA ARG A 77 18.88 10.22 5.73
C ARG A 77 19.99 9.42 6.41
N LEU A 78 19.79 8.11 6.57
CA LEU A 78 20.81 7.21 7.14
C LEU A 78 21.87 6.83 6.10
N THR A 79 21.50 6.80 4.81
CA THR A 79 22.40 6.43 3.70
C THR A 79 22.97 7.65 2.99
N ASP A 80 22.21 8.74 2.91
CA ASP A 80 22.62 10.03 2.37
C ASP A 80 22.32 11.17 3.39
N PRO A 81 23.34 11.66 4.13
CA PRO A 81 23.17 12.74 5.09
C PRO A 81 22.76 14.08 4.48
N THR A 82 22.86 14.23 3.16
CA THR A 82 22.42 15.44 2.44
C THR A 82 20.96 15.37 2.01
N PHE A 83 20.30 14.21 2.20
CA PHE A 83 18.91 14.03 1.85
C PHE A 83 17.99 14.98 2.63
N SER A 84 17.29 15.83 1.90
CA SER A 84 16.27 16.72 2.43
C SER A 84 14.89 16.27 1.96
N TYR A 85 13.93 16.19 2.87
CA TYR A 85 12.53 16.00 2.49
C TYR A 85 12.05 17.22 1.68
N GLN A 86 11.69 16.99 0.42
CA GLN A 86 10.95 17.96 -0.37
C GLN A 86 9.48 17.81 0.01
N ALA A 87 8.99 18.60 0.95
CA ALA A 87 7.56 18.66 1.23
C ALA A 87 6.87 19.35 0.04
N SER A 88 5.89 18.66 -0.56
CA SER A 88 4.99 19.21 -1.60
C SER A 88 3.98 20.18 -1.01
#